data_AF-A0A8J8BCZ0-F1
#
_entry.id   AF-A0A8J8BCZ0-F1
#
_cell.length_a   1.000
_cell.length_b   1.000
_cell.length_c   1.000
_cell.angle_alpha   90.00
_cell.angle_beta   90.00
_cell.angle_gamma   90.00
#
_symmetry.space_group_name_H-M   'P 1'
#
loop_
_entity.id
_entity.type
_entity.pdbx_description
1 polymer ?
#
loop_
_entity_poly.entity_id
_entity_poly.type
_entity_poly.pdbx_seq_one_letter_code
_entity_poly.pdbx_strand_id
1 'polypeptide(L)'
;MGIELPGEVAWFLNLIGVPWPNVDEDQVRVFAQHVRTFAESIDGTHQAASSTIRQMSAAYQGSSYEQLVASWARMSNDHMRELVDACHTVATAVDVAADAIVAAKLAALGELGALAASFVADQAAAVVTLGAAEAAEALIVEGAKKLINALVNQLEQHILGEVISKAVAPLEQVVQRAVGGLVFEGAASALGSSAGGAVGSGFGVLPGDLLGHAQRLQGHADEVAGHARTFGAAIAGVSFSG
;
A
#
# COMPACT_ATOMS: atom_id res chain seq x y z
N MET A 1 -1.67 0.41 18.35
CA MET A 1 -2.53 0.74 19.50
C MET A 1 -3.20 2.05 19.18
N GLY A 2 -4.37 1.94 18.57
CA GLY A 2 -5.19 3.08 18.20
C GLY A 2 -5.63 3.93 19.40
N ILE A 3 -6.28 5.05 19.09
CA ILE A 3 -6.79 5.96 20.12
C ILE A 3 -7.84 5.27 21.00
N GLU A 4 -7.56 5.23 22.30
CA GLU A 4 -8.46 4.72 23.34
C GLU A 4 -9.55 5.72 23.70
N LEU A 5 -10.75 5.20 23.94
CA LEU A 5 -11.92 5.98 24.31
C LEU A 5 -11.87 6.41 25.79
N PRO A 6 -12.00 7.71 26.10
CA PRO A 6 -12.19 8.16 27.49
C PRO A 6 -13.45 7.52 28.09
N GLY A 7 -13.37 7.14 29.37
CA GLY A 7 -14.42 6.36 30.04
C GLY A 7 -15.81 7.00 30.00
N GLU A 8 -15.90 8.33 30.09
CA GLU A 8 -17.19 9.04 30.02
C GLU A 8 -17.81 9.03 28.62
N VAL A 9 -16.98 9.16 27.58
CA VAL A 9 -17.43 9.07 26.19
C VAL A 9 -17.85 7.64 25.86
N ALA A 10 -17.08 6.65 26.31
CA ALA A 10 -17.42 5.24 26.15
C ALA A 10 -18.76 4.89 26.83
N TRP A 11 -18.96 5.36 28.06
CA TRP A 11 -20.22 5.19 28.77
C TRP A 11 -21.38 5.85 28.01
N PHE A 12 -21.21 7.10 27.58
CA PHE A 12 -22.23 7.82 26.83
C PHE A 12 -22.60 7.10 25.52
N LEU A 13 -21.61 6.75 24.69
CA LEU A 13 -21.83 6.04 23.43
C LEU A 13 -22.54 4.69 23.61
N ASN A 14 -22.15 3.93 24.64
CA ASN A 14 -22.79 2.65 24.97
C ASN A 14 -24.26 2.85 25.40
N LEU A 15 -24.53 3.88 26.21
CA LEU A 15 -25.88 4.19 26.68
C LEU A 15 -26.81 4.58 25.52
N ILE A 16 -26.31 5.34 24.54
CA ILE A 16 -27.09 5.76 23.36
C ILE A 16 -27.06 4.73 22.22
N GLY A 17 -26.35 3.62 22.39
CA GLY A 17 -26.24 2.53 21.40
C GLY A 17 -25.50 2.90 20.12
N VAL A 18 -24.55 3.83 20.16
CA VAL A 18 -23.78 4.28 18.99
C VAL A 18 -22.39 3.64 19.01
N PRO A 19 -22.03 2.82 18.01
CA PRO A 19 -20.73 2.17 17.96
C PRO A 19 -19.62 3.19 17.63
N TRP A 20 -18.47 3.05 18.28
CA TRP A 20 -17.27 3.79 17.94
C TRP A 20 -16.53 3.11 16.77
N PRO A 21 -16.05 3.86 15.77
CA PRO A 21 -15.25 3.31 14.68
C PRO A 21 -13.89 2.84 15.22
N ASN A 22 -13.72 1.52 15.34
CA ASN A 22 -12.51 0.92 15.89
C ASN A 22 -11.47 0.59 14.81
N VAL A 23 -10.90 1.62 14.18
CA VAL A 23 -9.77 1.48 13.25
C VAL A 23 -8.45 1.66 13.99
N ASP A 24 -7.49 0.75 13.88
CA ASP A 24 -6.14 0.93 14.46
C ASP A 24 -5.24 1.67 13.46
N GLU A 25 -4.99 2.96 13.72
CA GLU A 25 -4.17 3.82 12.86
C GLU A 25 -2.70 3.41 12.83
N ASP A 26 -2.20 2.78 13.90
CA ASP A 26 -0.85 2.24 13.89
C ASP A 26 -0.74 1.08 12.92
N GLN A 27 -1.78 0.25 12.81
CA GLN A 27 -1.82 -0.85 11.84
C GLN A 27 -1.88 -0.32 10.39
N VAL A 28 -2.53 0.83 10.17
CA VAL A 28 -2.47 1.55 8.89
C VAL A 28 -1.04 1.99 8.56
N ARG A 29 -0.29 2.52 9.53
CA ARG A 29 1.14 2.88 9.35
C ARG A 29 2.03 1.66 9.14
N VAL A 30 1.77 0.57 9.85
CA VAL A 30 2.48 -0.72 9.67
C VAL A 30 2.28 -1.23 8.25
N PHE A 31 1.06 -1.14 7.71
CA PHE A 31 0.79 -1.47 6.31
C PHE A 31 1.59 -0.58 5.34
N ALA A 32 1.62 0.74 5.55
CA ALA A 32 2.46 1.64 4.75
C ALA A 32 3.93 1.24 4.78
N GLN A 33 4.45 0.87 5.96
CA GLN A 33 5.82 0.41 6.11
C GLN A 33 6.10 -0.88 5.34
N HIS A 34 5.17 -1.85 5.35
CA HIS A 34 5.31 -3.07 4.56
C HIS A 34 5.39 -2.78 3.06
N VAL A 35 4.62 -1.82 2.56
CA VAL A 35 4.68 -1.39 1.14
C VAL A 35 6.06 -0.79 0.81
N ARG A 36 6.63 0.05 1.70
CA ARG A 36 7.98 0.59 1.50
C ARG A 36 9.05 -0.48 1.49
N THR A 37 9.03 -1.38 2.48
CA THR A 37 10.00 -2.46 2.58
C THR A 37 9.93 -3.39 1.37
N PHE A 38 8.74 -3.64 0.83
CA PHE A 38 8.58 -4.40 -0.42
C PHE A 38 9.23 -3.68 -1.61
N ALA A 39 8.97 -2.38 -1.79
CA ALA A 39 9.57 -1.59 -2.86
C ALA A 39 11.11 -1.56 -2.78
N GLU A 40 11.66 -1.33 -1.59
CA GLU A 40 13.11 -1.32 -1.33
C GLU A 40 13.74 -2.70 -1.60
N SER A 41 13.06 -3.77 -1.23
CA SER A 41 13.54 -5.15 -1.46
C SER A 41 13.60 -5.48 -2.95
N ILE A 42 12.59 -5.10 -3.73
CA ILE A 42 12.62 -5.30 -5.18
C ILE A 42 13.71 -4.44 -5.81
N ASP A 43 13.83 -3.16 -5.44
CA ASP A 43 14.87 -2.29 -6.00
C ASP A 43 16.27 -2.84 -5.71
N GLY A 44 16.51 -3.34 -4.48
CA GLY A 44 17.76 -3.99 -4.11
C GLY A 44 18.11 -5.20 -5.00
N THR A 45 17.18 -6.14 -5.18
CA THR A 45 17.41 -7.30 -6.06
C THR A 45 17.57 -6.87 -7.53
N HIS A 46 16.83 -5.86 -7.99
CA HIS A 46 16.96 -5.29 -9.32
C HIS A 46 18.35 -4.65 -9.57
N GLN A 47 18.89 -3.93 -8.59
CA GLN A 47 20.25 -3.39 -8.65
C GLN A 47 21.30 -4.51 -8.68
N ALA A 48 21.11 -5.58 -7.91
CA ALA A 48 21.99 -6.75 -7.92
C ALA A 48 21.98 -7.50 -9.27
N ALA A 49 20.80 -7.66 -9.88
CA ALA A 49 20.64 -8.21 -11.21
C ALA A 49 21.29 -7.31 -12.28
N SER A 50 21.10 -5.99 -12.18
CA SER A 50 21.76 -5.01 -13.08
C SER A 50 23.29 -5.11 -13.01
N SER A 51 23.85 -5.28 -11.81
CA SER A 51 25.28 -5.50 -11.62
C SER A 51 25.74 -6.82 -12.24
N THR A 52 24.97 -7.89 -12.06
CA THR A 52 25.25 -9.21 -12.64
C THR A 52 25.30 -9.15 -14.16
N ILE A 53 24.37 -8.44 -14.80
CA ILE A 53 24.33 -8.25 -16.26
C ILE A 53 25.54 -7.44 -16.74
N ARG A 54 25.90 -6.35 -16.06
CA ARG A 54 27.11 -5.58 -16.44
C ARG A 54 28.38 -6.41 -16.34
N GLN A 55 28.50 -7.28 -15.33
CA GLN A 55 29.65 -8.17 -15.16
C GLN A 55 29.76 -9.21 -16.28
N MET A 56 28.66 -9.58 -16.95
CA MET A 56 28.69 -10.51 -18.08
C MET A 56 29.51 -9.99 -19.26
N SER A 57 29.68 -8.66 -19.41
CA SER A 57 30.53 -8.07 -20.46
C SER A 57 31.99 -8.57 -20.44
N ALA A 58 32.49 -9.00 -19.28
CA ALA A 58 33.84 -9.52 -19.13
C ALA A 58 34.01 -10.93 -19.73
N ALA A 59 32.93 -11.73 -19.73
CA ALA A 59 32.93 -13.12 -20.20
C ALA A 59 32.28 -13.28 -21.58
N TYR A 60 31.47 -12.32 -22.02
CA TYR A 60 30.69 -12.40 -23.25
C TYR A 60 30.62 -11.04 -23.95
N GLN A 61 31.20 -10.98 -25.16
CA GLN A 61 31.18 -9.81 -26.02
C GLN A 61 30.61 -10.22 -27.38
N GLY A 62 29.48 -9.63 -27.76
CA GLY A 62 28.77 -9.93 -29.00
C GLY A 62 27.42 -9.21 -29.07
N SER A 63 26.81 -9.19 -30.26
CA SER A 63 25.54 -8.49 -30.52
C SER A 63 24.40 -8.93 -29.59
N SER A 64 24.37 -10.21 -29.16
CA SER A 64 23.38 -10.71 -28.21
C SER A 64 23.54 -10.14 -26.80
N TYR A 65 24.77 -9.82 -26.37
CA TYR A 65 25.00 -9.15 -25.08
C TYR A 65 24.50 -7.70 -25.13
N GLU A 66 24.80 -6.98 -26.21
CA GLU A 66 24.33 -5.60 -26.39
C GLU A 66 22.80 -5.52 -26.40
N GLN A 67 22.14 -6.48 -27.05
CA GLN A 67 20.68 -6.61 -27.02
C GLN A 67 20.15 -6.89 -25.61
N LEU A 68 20.78 -7.81 -24.86
CA LEU A 68 20.41 -8.09 -23.47
C LEU A 68 20.54 -6.85 -22.59
N VAL A 69 21.64 -6.11 -22.71
CA VAL A 69 21.88 -4.88 -21.94
C VAL A 69 20.86 -3.80 -22.32
N ALA A 70 20.54 -3.65 -23.61
CA ALA A 70 19.55 -2.69 -24.08
C ALA A 70 18.14 -3.03 -23.58
N SER A 71 17.71 -4.30 -23.67
CA SER A 71 16.43 -4.77 -23.15
C SER A 71 16.36 -4.61 -21.62
N TRP A 72 17.42 -4.96 -20.90
CA TRP A 72 17.49 -4.77 -19.46
C TRP A 72 17.40 -3.29 -19.10
N ALA A 73 18.18 -2.42 -19.76
CA ALA A 73 18.16 -0.98 -19.50
C ALA A 73 16.76 -0.38 -19.70
N ARG A 74 16.04 -0.79 -20.75
CA ARG A 74 14.67 -0.36 -21.00
C ARG A 74 13.73 -0.82 -19.88
N MET A 75 13.76 -2.10 -19.52
CA MET A 75 12.95 -2.66 -18.44
C MET A 75 13.24 -1.95 -17.10
N SER A 76 14.52 -1.78 -16.77
CA SER A 76 14.98 -1.11 -15.54
C SER A 76 14.52 0.34 -15.45
N ASN A 77 14.66 1.09 -16.53
CA ASN A 77 14.47 2.53 -16.53
C ASN A 77 12.99 2.91 -16.63
N ASP A 78 12.22 2.15 -17.42
CA ASP A 78 10.83 2.48 -17.73
C ASP A 78 9.85 1.82 -16.75
N HIS A 79 10.13 0.61 -16.26
CA HIS A 79 9.13 -0.15 -15.49
C HIS A 79 9.48 -0.27 -14.01
N MET A 80 10.74 -0.57 -13.70
CA MET A 80 11.13 -0.82 -12.31
C MET A 80 11.13 0.46 -11.47
N ARG A 81 11.66 1.56 -12.00
CA ARG A 81 11.62 2.86 -11.29
C ARG A 81 10.20 3.35 -11.06
N GLU A 82 9.36 3.31 -12.11
CA GLU A 82 7.94 3.69 -11.99
C GLU A 82 7.22 2.85 -10.93
N LEU A 83 7.51 1.54 -10.85
CA LEU A 83 6.92 0.65 -9.84
C LEU A 83 7.36 1.03 -8.42
N VAL A 84 8.65 1.26 -8.19
CA VAL A 84 9.18 1.67 -6.88
C VAL A 84 8.58 3.00 -6.45
N ASP A 85 8.55 4.00 -7.34
CA ASP A 85 7.99 5.32 -7.08
C ASP A 85 6.48 5.24 -6.79
N ALA A 86 5.74 4.40 -7.51
CA ALA A 86 4.32 4.17 -7.27
C ALA A 86 4.07 3.51 -5.91
N CYS A 87 4.89 2.52 -5.51
CA CYS A 87 4.81 1.92 -4.17
C CYS A 87 5.10 2.96 -3.06
N HIS A 88 6.11 3.82 -3.23
CA HIS A 88 6.37 4.90 -2.28
C HIS A 88 5.21 5.91 -2.20
N THR A 89 4.57 6.20 -3.34
CA THR A 89 3.37 7.06 -3.40
C THR A 89 2.21 6.44 -2.61
N VAL A 90 1.96 5.14 -2.80
CA VAL A 90 0.94 4.40 -2.02
C VAL A 90 1.25 4.42 -0.53
N ALA A 91 2.48 4.10 -0.12
CA ALA A 91 2.86 4.13 1.28
C ALA A 91 2.66 5.53 1.90
N THR A 92 3.00 6.59 1.16
CA THR A 92 2.81 7.96 1.62
C THR A 92 1.34 8.33 1.75
N ALA A 93 0.50 7.96 0.77
CA ALA A 93 -0.93 8.21 0.83
C ALA A 93 -1.59 7.48 2.01
N VAL A 94 -1.16 6.25 2.30
CA VAL A 94 -1.63 5.48 3.47
C VAL A 94 -1.23 6.15 4.79
N ASP A 95 -0.02 6.69 4.92
CA ASP A 95 0.37 7.43 6.13
C ASP A 95 -0.45 8.70 6.32
N VAL A 96 -0.73 9.44 5.23
CA VAL A 96 -1.62 10.60 5.28
C VAL A 96 -3.03 10.20 5.73
N ALA A 97 -3.53 9.05 5.25
CA ALA A 97 -4.80 8.52 5.72
C ALA A 97 -4.77 8.16 7.21
N ALA A 98 -3.68 7.57 7.71
CA ALA A 98 -3.51 7.30 9.15
C ALA A 98 -3.55 8.60 9.98
N ASP A 99 -2.86 9.66 9.52
CA ASP A 99 -2.89 10.98 10.17
C ASP A 99 -4.31 11.58 10.17
N ALA A 100 -5.04 11.43 9.06
CA ALA A 100 -6.42 11.91 8.96
C ALA A 100 -7.38 11.16 9.91
N ILE A 101 -7.21 9.84 10.07
CA ILE A 101 -8.00 9.04 11.01
C ILE A 101 -7.74 9.50 12.45
N VAL A 102 -6.46 9.67 12.84
CA VAL A 102 -6.07 10.19 14.16
C VAL A 102 -6.72 11.55 14.42
N ALA A 103 -6.59 12.50 13.48
CA ALA A 103 -7.14 13.83 13.63
C ALA A 103 -8.66 13.82 13.76
N ALA A 104 -9.35 13.03 12.92
CA ALA A 104 -10.81 12.90 12.97
C ALA A 104 -11.30 12.32 14.30
N LYS A 105 -10.65 11.26 14.80
CA LYS A 105 -11.00 10.67 16.10
C LYS A 105 -10.79 11.64 17.25
N LEU A 106 -9.68 12.38 17.28
CA LEU A 106 -9.43 13.37 18.33
C LEU A 106 -10.49 14.49 18.32
N ALA A 107 -10.88 14.96 17.14
CA ALA A 107 -11.96 15.95 17.00
C ALA A 107 -13.30 15.40 17.51
N ALA A 108 -13.66 14.18 17.10
CA ALA A 108 -14.88 13.53 17.56
C ALA A 108 -14.90 13.26 19.06
N LEU A 109 -13.77 12.90 19.68
CA LEU A 109 -13.68 12.73 21.12
C LEU A 109 -13.98 14.04 21.88
N GLY A 110 -13.51 15.18 21.36
CA GLY A 110 -13.83 16.49 21.94
C GLY A 110 -15.32 16.81 21.89
N GLU A 111 -15.94 16.64 20.72
CA GLU A 111 -17.36 16.93 20.52
C GLU A 111 -18.27 15.94 21.27
N LEU A 112 -17.96 14.64 21.24
CA LEU A 112 -18.69 13.63 22.00
C LEU A 112 -18.52 13.83 23.51
N GLY A 113 -17.37 14.30 23.98
CA GLY A 113 -17.18 14.70 25.37
C GLY A 113 -18.11 15.83 25.77
N ALA A 114 -18.30 16.84 24.92
CA ALA A 114 -19.25 17.92 25.16
C ALA A 114 -20.71 17.42 25.15
N LEU A 115 -21.07 16.56 24.21
CA LEU A 115 -22.38 15.91 24.15
C LEU A 115 -22.65 15.06 25.40
N ALA A 116 -21.67 14.28 25.85
CA ALA A 116 -21.76 13.48 27.08
C ALA A 116 -21.97 14.37 28.32
N ALA A 117 -21.23 15.48 28.43
CA ALA A 117 -21.40 16.44 29.51
C ALA A 117 -22.80 17.09 29.50
N SER A 118 -23.32 17.47 28.32
CA SER A 118 -24.69 17.98 28.20
C SER A 118 -25.73 16.93 28.58
N PHE A 119 -25.51 15.68 28.19
CA PHE A 119 -26.40 14.57 28.52
C PHE A 119 -26.48 14.34 30.04
N VAL A 120 -25.34 14.33 30.74
CA VAL A 120 -25.32 14.17 32.20
C VAL A 120 -26.01 15.33 32.90
N ALA A 121 -25.82 16.57 32.41
CA ALA A 121 -26.51 17.75 32.95
C ALA A 121 -28.03 17.66 32.75
N ASP A 122 -28.47 17.27 31.55
CA ASP A 122 -29.90 17.10 31.23
C ASP A 122 -30.52 15.96 32.06
N GLN A 123 -29.83 14.83 32.24
CA GLN A 123 -30.32 13.74 33.09
C GLN A 123 -30.38 14.12 34.57
N ALA A 124 -29.44 14.93 35.07
CA ALA A 124 -29.53 15.48 36.42
C ALA A 124 -30.75 16.41 36.60
N ALA A 125 -31.10 17.17 35.55
CA ALA A 125 -32.32 17.99 35.54
C ALA A 125 -33.61 17.16 35.32
N ALA A 126 -33.53 16.05 34.59
CA ALA A 126 -34.66 15.17 34.28
C ALA A 126 -35.28 14.52 35.53
N VAL A 127 -34.45 14.21 36.54
CA VAL A 127 -34.91 13.73 37.85
C VAL A 127 -35.84 14.75 38.53
N VAL A 128 -35.65 16.03 38.27
CA VAL A 128 -36.47 17.13 38.80
C VAL A 128 -37.71 17.40 37.95
N THR A 129 -37.71 17.04 36.66
CA THR A 129 -38.78 17.36 35.70
C THR A 129 -39.72 16.19 35.34
N LEU A 130 -39.61 15.04 36.03
CA LEU A 130 -40.50 13.87 35.89
C LEU A 130 -40.65 13.35 34.44
N GLY A 131 -39.59 13.37 33.64
CA GLY A 131 -39.59 12.78 32.29
C GLY A 131 -39.96 13.73 31.13
N ALA A 132 -40.25 15.01 31.39
CA ALA A 132 -40.43 16.00 30.31
C ALA A 132 -39.15 16.31 29.50
N ALA A 133 -37.99 15.78 29.93
CA ALA A 133 -36.69 15.94 29.29
C ALA A 133 -36.43 15.01 28.08
N GLU A 134 -37.33 14.06 27.79
CA GLU A 134 -37.15 13.05 26.71
C GLU A 134 -36.89 13.67 25.32
N ALA A 135 -37.45 14.86 25.04
CA ALA A 135 -37.22 15.53 23.76
C ALA A 135 -35.80 16.10 23.60
N ALA A 136 -35.18 16.58 24.69
CA ALA A 136 -33.80 17.06 24.66
C ALA A 136 -32.81 15.90 24.54
N GLU A 137 -33.10 14.78 25.21
CA GLU A 137 -32.31 13.55 25.13
C GLU A 137 -32.26 13.00 23.70
N ALA A 138 -33.41 12.97 23.00
CA ALA A 138 -33.47 12.55 21.60
C ALA A 138 -32.59 13.41 20.68
N LEU A 139 -32.50 14.73 20.91
CA LEU A 139 -31.64 15.62 20.13
C LEU A 139 -30.15 15.33 20.36
N ILE A 140 -29.75 15.04 21.60
CA ILE A 140 -28.37 14.67 21.94
C ILE A 140 -27.97 13.35 21.27
N VAL A 141 -28.84 12.34 21.36
CA VAL A 141 -28.62 11.02 20.73
C VAL A 141 -28.48 11.16 19.21
N GLU A 142 -29.38 11.90 18.56
CA GLU A 142 -29.33 12.14 17.13
C GLU A 142 -28.11 12.98 16.72
N GLY A 143 -27.69 13.92 17.56
CA GLY A 143 -26.44 14.67 17.38
C GLY A 143 -25.22 13.75 17.36
N ALA A 144 -25.09 12.86 18.35
CA ALA A 144 -23.99 11.91 18.44
C ALA A 144 -23.95 10.93 17.25
N LYS A 145 -25.11 10.41 16.82
CA LYS A 145 -25.20 9.56 15.62
C LYS A 145 -24.75 10.30 14.36
N LYS A 146 -25.23 11.53 14.16
CA LYS A 146 -24.84 12.35 13.00
C LYS A 146 -23.36 12.63 12.98
N LEU A 147 -22.77 12.90 14.14
CA LEU A 147 -21.34 13.15 14.29
C LEU A 147 -20.51 11.93 13.89
N ILE A 148 -20.84 10.74 14.42
CA ILE A 148 -20.14 9.50 14.05
C ILE A 148 -20.29 9.20 12.56
N ASN A 149 -21.50 9.32 12.01
CA ASN A 149 -21.72 9.11 10.58
C ASN A 149 -20.96 10.11 9.71
N ALA A 150 -20.89 11.38 10.12
CA ALA A 150 -20.12 12.39 9.42
C ALA A 150 -18.62 12.08 9.43
N LEU A 151 -18.09 11.64 10.57
CA LEU A 151 -16.71 11.19 10.69
C LEU A 151 -16.41 10.02 9.76
N VAL A 152 -17.24 8.98 9.77
CA VAL A 152 -17.05 7.80 8.90
C VAL A 152 -17.07 8.22 7.43
N ASN A 153 -18.10 8.97 7.01
CA ASN A 153 -18.22 9.43 5.63
C ASN A 153 -17.04 10.30 5.19
N GLN A 154 -16.55 11.18 6.07
CA GLN A 154 -15.38 12.01 5.79
C GLN A 154 -14.13 11.16 5.57
N LEU A 155 -13.90 10.17 6.43
CA LEU A 155 -12.74 9.27 6.31
C LEU A 155 -12.84 8.40 5.05
N GLU A 156 -14.01 7.86 4.74
CA GLU A 156 -14.24 7.10 3.50
C GLU A 156 -13.92 7.93 2.26
N GLN A 157 -14.44 9.16 2.18
CA GLN A 157 -14.17 10.07 1.07
C GLN A 157 -12.68 10.40 0.96
N HIS A 158 -12.02 10.63 2.09
CA HIS A 158 -10.60 10.93 2.13
C HIS A 158 -9.76 9.74 1.63
N ILE A 159 -10.07 8.52 2.09
CA ILE A 159 -9.39 7.29 1.65
C ILE A 159 -9.63 7.03 0.16
N LEU A 160 -10.87 7.15 -0.31
CA LEU A 160 -11.20 6.98 -1.74
C LEU A 160 -10.47 8.00 -2.62
N GLY A 161 -10.37 9.25 -2.17
CA GLY A 161 -9.69 10.31 -2.90
C GLY A 161 -8.17 10.18 -2.89
N GLU A 162 -7.57 10.12 -1.71
CA GLU A 162 -6.10 10.15 -1.55
C GLU A 162 -5.46 8.79 -1.76
N VAL A 163 -5.98 7.73 -1.15
CA VAL A 163 -5.34 6.41 -1.21
C VAL A 163 -5.71 5.72 -2.51
N ILE A 164 -7.00 5.54 -2.78
CA ILE A 164 -7.45 4.74 -3.92
C ILE A 164 -7.19 5.46 -5.24
N SER A 165 -7.74 6.66 -5.40
CA SER A 165 -7.73 7.35 -6.69
C SER A 165 -6.37 7.92 -7.06
N LYS A 166 -5.64 8.51 -6.10
CA LYS A 166 -4.35 9.17 -6.36
C LYS A 166 -3.13 8.26 -6.24
N ALA A 167 -3.23 7.12 -5.55
CA ALA A 167 -2.06 6.27 -5.33
C ALA A 167 -2.25 4.84 -5.86
N VAL A 168 -3.32 4.14 -5.47
CA VAL A 168 -3.54 2.74 -5.87
C VAL A 168 -3.85 2.61 -7.37
N ALA A 169 -4.77 3.43 -7.90
CA ALA A 169 -5.13 3.35 -9.32
C ALA A 169 -3.94 3.63 -10.28
N PRO A 170 -3.05 4.60 -10.02
CA PRO A 170 -1.82 4.74 -10.78
C PRO A 170 -0.89 3.53 -10.67
N LEU A 171 -0.73 2.95 -9.47
CA LEU A 171 0.09 1.75 -9.27
C LEU A 171 -0.43 0.58 -10.11
N GLU A 172 -1.74 0.36 -10.18
CA GLU A 172 -2.35 -0.68 -11.02
C GLU A 172 -1.97 -0.51 -12.51
N GLN A 173 -1.99 0.72 -13.01
CA GLN A 173 -1.60 1.02 -14.40
C GLN A 173 -0.12 0.73 -14.66
N VAL A 174 0.76 1.05 -13.71
CA VAL A 174 2.20 0.75 -13.78
C VAL A 174 2.41 -0.76 -13.84
N VAL A 175 1.75 -1.52 -12.96
CA VAL A 175 1.83 -2.99 -12.94
C VAL A 175 1.31 -3.60 -14.24
N GLN A 176 0.16 -3.13 -14.75
CA GLN A 176 -0.40 -3.61 -16.02
C GLN A 176 0.53 -3.34 -17.20
N ARG A 177 1.18 -2.17 -17.24
CA ARG A 177 2.16 -1.82 -18.27
C ARG A 177 3.39 -2.72 -18.21
N ALA A 178 3.93 -2.94 -17.01
CA ALA A 178 5.08 -3.81 -16.80
C ALA A 178 4.78 -5.27 -17.23
N VAL A 179 3.64 -5.82 -16.83
CA VAL A 179 3.23 -7.19 -17.20
C VAL A 179 2.94 -7.28 -18.70
N GLY A 180 2.21 -6.32 -19.27
CA GLY A 180 1.88 -6.30 -20.70
C GLY A 180 3.12 -6.20 -21.60
N GLY A 181 4.09 -5.36 -21.23
CA GLY A 181 5.37 -5.22 -21.92
C GLY A 181 6.16 -6.52 -21.96
N LEU A 182 6.25 -7.22 -20.82
CA LEU A 182 6.95 -8.50 -20.71
C LEU A 182 6.32 -9.60 -21.60
N VAL A 183 4.98 -9.68 -21.63
CA VAL A 183 4.28 -10.67 -22.47
C VAL A 183 4.49 -10.40 -23.95
N PHE A 184 4.41 -9.13 -24.37
CA PHE A 184 4.54 -8.74 -25.77
C PHE A 184 5.98 -8.89 -26.28
N GLU A 185 6.98 -8.46 -25.51
CA GLU A 185 8.39 -8.63 -25.87
C GLU A 185 8.80 -10.10 -25.88
N GLY A 186 8.29 -10.91 -24.93
CA GLY A 186 8.50 -12.36 -24.92
C GLY A 186 7.92 -13.06 -26.15
N ALA A 187 6.68 -12.72 -26.54
CA ALA A 187 6.06 -13.25 -27.75
C ALA A 187 6.77 -12.78 -29.03
N ALA A 188 7.15 -11.50 -29.11
CA ALA A 188 7.86 -10.94 -30.25
C ALA A 188 9.27 -11.54 -30.42
N SER A 189 9.98 -11.81 -29.33
CA SER A 189 11.29 -12.49 -29.35
C SER A 189 11.18 -13.94 -29.83
N ALA A 190 10.17 -14.68 -29.36
CA ALA A 190 9.89 -16.05 -29.79
C ALA A 190 9.47 -16.13 -31.27
N LEU A 191 8.70 -15.16 -31.75
CA LEU A 191 8.27 -15.08 -33.15
C LEU A 191 9.37 -14.54 -34.08
N GLY A 192 10.17 -13.57 -33.63
CA GLY A 192 11.27 -12.97 -34.41
C GLY A 192 12.50 -13.86 -34.55
N SER A 193 12.80 -14.70 -33.55
CA SER A 193 13.87 -15.71 -33.63
C SER A 193 13.58 -16.84 -34.63
N SER A 194 12.32 -16.99 -35.07
CA SER A 194 11.95 -17.91 -36.15
C SER A 194 12.19 -17.37 -37.57
N ALA A 195 12.60 -16.09 -37.72
CA ALA A 195 12.79 -15.44 -39.01
C ALA A 195 14.15 -14.71 -39.12
N GLY A 196 15.22 -15.47 -39.41
CA GLY A 196 16.37 -15.02 -40.20
C GLY A 196 17.45 -14.16 -39.51
N GLY A 197 18.66 -14.71 -39.38
CA GLY A 197 19.87 -13.93 -39.09
C GLY A 197 21.14 -14.79 -39.05
N ALA A 198 22.06 -14.55 -39.99
CA ALA A 198 23.30 -15.29 -40.18
C ALA A 198 24.25 -15.22 -38.97
N VAL A 199 24.84 -16.37 -38.61
CA VAL A 199 25.84 -16.52 -37.56
C VAL A 199 27.16 -15.87 -38.00
N GLY A 200 27.43 -14.66 -37.50
CA GLY A 200 28.71 -13.97 -37.67
C GLY A 200 29.81 -14.61 -36.82
N SER A 201 30.93 -14.92 -37.45
CA SER A 201 32.12 -15.54 -36.87
C SER A 201 32.83 -14.64 -35.85
N GLY A 202 32.79 -15.06 -34.58
CA GLY A 202 33.46 -14.42 -33.44
C GLY A 202 32.99 -14.99 -32.10
N PHE A 203 32.85 -16.31 -32.01
CA PHE A 203 32.23 -16.98 -30.86
C PHE A 203 33.31 -17.37 -29.83
N GLY A 204 33.52 -16.51 -28.83
CA GLY A 204 34.18 -16.87 -27.58
C GLY A 204 33.12 -17.12 -26.52
N VAL A 205 32.46 -18.28 -26.55
CA VAL A 205 31.60 -18.71 -25.44
C VAL A 205 32.45 -19.51 -24.47
N LEU A 206 32.65 -18.98 -23.27
CA LEU A 206 33.06 -19.74 -22.09
C LEU A 206 31.78 -20.29 -21.45
N PRO A 207 31.34 -21.52 -21.78
CA PRO A 207 30.03 -22.04 -21.36
C PRO A 207 29.88 -22.16 -19.84
N GLY A 208 30.97 -22.29 -19.09
CA GLY A 208 30.96 -22.33 -17.62
C GLY A 208 30.59 -20.99 -16.98
N ASP A 209 31.12 -19.88 -17.49
CA ASP A 209 30.86 -18.54 -16.94
C ASP A 209 29.42 -18.10 -17.23
N LEU A 210 28.90 -18.42 -18.42
CA LEU A 210 27.50 -18.14 -18.79
C LEU A 210 26.50 -18.88 -17.91
N LEU A 211 26.75 -20.15 -17.58
CA LEU A 211 25.90 -20.92 -16.66
C LEU A 211 25.90 -20.30 -15.26
N GLY A 212 27.05 -19.84 -14.77
CA GLY A 212 27.14 -19.15 -13.47
C GLY A 212 26.38 -17.82 -13.44
N HIS A 213 26.39 -17.05 -14.53
CA HIS A 213 25.58 -15.83 -14.65
C HIS A 213 24.08 -16.14 -14.76
N ALA A 214 23.69 -17.15 -15.53
CA ALA A 214 22.30 -17.59 -15.64
C ALA A 214 21.74 -18.06 -14.30
N GLN A 215 22.51 -18.86 -13.54
CA GLN A 215 22.14 -19.29 -12.19
C GLN A 215 21.96 -18.10 -11.24
N ARG A 216 22.82 -17.08 -11.31
CA ARG A 216 22.67 -15.86 -10.50
C ARG A 216 21.43 -15.07 -10.89
N LEU A 217 21.15 -14.91 -12.18
CA LEU A 217 19.93 -14.24 -12.64
C LEU A 217 18.66 -14.99 -12.23
N GLN A 218 18.70 -16.32 -12.24
CA GLN A 218 17.59 -17.13 -11.73
C GLN A 218 17.42 -16.97 -10.21
N GLY A 219 18.51 -16.91 -9.46
CA GLY A 219 18.48 -16.58 -8.02
C GLY A 219 17.81 -15.23 -7.75
N HIS A 220 18.12 -14.20 -8.54
CA HIS A 220 17.45 -12.89 -8.42
C HIS A 220 15.94 -12.99 -8.69
N ALA A 221 15.51 -13.82 -9.66
CA ALA A 221 14.09 -14.03 -9.91
C ALA A 221 13.39 -14.74 -8.74
N ASP A 222 14.04 -15.73 -8.13
CA ASP A 222 13.54 -16.43 -6.94
C ASP A 222 13.45 -15.49 -5.72
N GLU A 223 14.40 -14.56 -5.57
CA GLU A 223 14.36 -13.51 -4.54
C GLU A 223 13.16 -12.58 -4.71
N VAL A 224 12.89 -12.09 -5.93
CA VAL A 224 11.71 -11.24 -6.20
C VAL A 224 10.41 -11.97 -5.86
N ALA A 225 10.29 -13.25 -6.23
CA ALA A 225 9.14 -14.08 -5.84
C ALA A 225 9.08 -14.32 -4.31
N GLY A 226 10.22 -14.37 -3.64
CA GLY A 226 10.35 -14.36 -2.18
C GLY A 226 9.77 -13.09 -1.57
N HIS A 227 10.17 -11.91 -2.06
CA HIS A 227 9.70 -10.61 -1.57
C HIS A 227 8.17 -10.48 -1.65
N ALA A 228 7.57 -10.93 -2.76
CA ALA A 228 6.11 -10.91 -2.92
C ALA A 228 5.38 -11.80 -1.90
N ARG A 229 5.93 -12.99 -1.59
CA ARG A 229 5.39 -13.88 -0.56
C ARG A 229 5.53 -13.29 0.83
N THR A 230 6.68 -12.69 1.15
CA THR A 230 6.91 -12.01 2.43
C THR A 230 5.95 -10.83 2.61
N PHE A 231 5.79 -10.01 1.57
CA PHE A 231 4.81 -8.91 1.59
C PHE A 231 3.38 -9.42 1.79
N GLY A 232 2.97 -10.45 1.03
CA GLY A 232 1.66 -11.08 1.17
C GLY A 232 1.39 -11.63 2.59
N ALA A 233 2.38 -12.27 3.21
CA ALA A 233 2.28 -12.74 4.59
C ALA A 233 2.21 -11.58 5.60
N ALA A 234 2.98 -10.52 5.38
CA ALA A 234 3.00 -9.34 6.23
C ALA A 234 1.64 -8.62 6.23
N ILE A 235 1.07 -8.34 5.05
CA ILE A 235 -0.22 -7.67 4.93
C ILE A 235 -1.38 -8.53 5.46
N ALA A 236 -1.31 -9.85 5.33
CA ALA A 236 -2.31 -10.76 5.90
C ALA A 236 -2.28 -10.79 7.44
N GLY A 237 -1.15 -10.41 8.04
CA GLY A 237 -1.00 -10.25 9.49
C GLY A 237 -1.49 -8.90 10.02
N VAL A 238 -1.78 -7.93 9.14
CA VAL A 238 -2.32 -6.62 9.54
C VAL A 238 -3.82 -6.72 9.77
N SER A 239 -4.25 -6.40 10.99
CA SER A 239 -5.67 -6.27 11.36
C SER A 239 -5.98 -4.81 11.60
N PHE A 240 -6.84 -4.22 10.77
CA PHE A 240 -7.21 -2.81 10.92
C PHE A 240 -8.29 -2.58 11.99
N SER A 241 -8.93 -3.64 12.48
CA SER A 241 -9.86 -3.59 13.61
C SER A 241 -9.14 -3.88 14.91
N GLY A 242 -9.22 -2.93 15.85
CA GLY A 242 -8.84 -3.10 17.26
C GLY A 242 -9.98 -3.67 18.10
#